data_AF-A0AAU5RNZ3-F1
#
_entry.id   AF-A0AAU5RNZ3-F1
#
_cell.length_a   1.000
_cell.length_b   1.000
_cell.length_c   1.000
_cell.angle_alpha   90.00
_cell.angle_beta   90.00
_cell.angle_gamma   90.00
#
_symmetry.space_group_name_H-M   'P 1'
#
loop_
_entity.id
_entity.type
_entity.pdbx_description
1 polymer ?
#
loop_
_entity_poly.entity_id
_entity_poly.type
_entity_poly.pdbx_seq_one_letter_code
_entity_poly.pdbx_strand_id
1 'polypeptide(L)'
;MNEHDARDTATTGVAPDRFSEDQLMKELETIHRTRHDTLLHGSDDALRAHNERMAQLEGEYLRRHPRRLVSAGRTREGARERGCADGAAPH
;
A
#
# COMPACT_ATOMS: atom_id res chain seq x y z
N MET A 1 -24.87 4.72 12.43
CA MET A 1 -24.61 4.27 11.04
C MET A 1 -23.70 5.30 10.40
N ASN A 2 -22.43 4.97 10.14
CA ASN A 2 -21.49 5.90 9.50
C ASN A 2 -21.61 5.71 7.98
N GLU A 3 -22.00 6.77 7.27
CA GLU A 3 -22.31 6.78 5.83
C GLU A 3 -21.13 6.48 4.90
N HIS A 4 -19.94 6.23 5.47
CA HIS A 4 -18.70 5.97 4.74
C HIS A 4 -18.50 4.49 4.41
N ASP A 5 -19.10 3.58 5.19
CA ASP A 5 -18.92 2.12 5.04
C ASP A 5 -19.51 1.58 3.72
N ALA A 6 -20.65 2.13 3.29
CA ALA A 6 -21.41 1.63 2.15
C ALA A 6 -20.92 2.13 0.78
N ARG A 7 -20.08 3.18 0.74
CA ARG A 7 -19.66 3.81 -0.53
C ARG A 7 -18.34 3.26 -1.07
N ASP A 8 -17.45 2.77 -0.19
CA ASP A 8 -16.09 2.35 -0.56
C ASP A 8 -16.00 0.85 -0.96
N THR A 9 -16.94 0.03 -0.50
CA THR A 9 -16.96 -1.42 -0.78
C THR A 9 -17.53 -1.79 -2.16
N ALA A 10 -18.30 -0.91 -2.81
CA ALA A 10 -19.04 -1.24 -4.03
C ALA A 10 -18.18 -1.38 -5.32
N THR A 11 -16.91 -0.97 -5.31
CA THR A 11 -16.01 -1.11 -6.47
C THR A 11 -15.21 -2.44 -6.47
N THR A 12 -15.38 -3.28 -5.44
CA THR A 12 -14.47 -4.39 -5.12
C THR A 12 -14.65 -5.68 -5.94
N GLY A 13 -15.52 -5.71 -6.96
CA GLY A 13 -15.80 -6.93 -7.74
C GLY A 13 -14.78 -7.32 -8.83
N VAL A 14 -13.81 -6.46 -9.15
CA VAL A 14 -12.84 -6.73 -10.23
C VAL A 14 -11.56 -7.36 -9.66
N ALA A 15 -11.09 -8.45 -10.28
CA ALA A 15 -9.85 -9.11 -9.91
C ALA A 15 -8.62 -8.22 -10.22
N PRO A 16 -7.58 -8.21 -9.36
CA PRO A 16 -6.36 -7.39 -9.55
C PRO A 16 -5.69 -7.59 -10.91
N ASP A 17 -5.68 -8.83 -11.38
CA ASP A 17 -5.15 -9.27 -12.67
C ASP A 17 -5.78 -8.51 -13.86
N ARG A 18 -7.05 -8.13 -13.75
CA ARG A 18 -7.78 -7.46 -14.84
C ARG A 18 -7.60 -5.95 -14.88
N PHE A 19 -6.94 -5.35 -13.90
CA PHE A 19 -6.68 -3.91 -13.91
C PHE A 19 -5.61 -3.59 -14.95
N SER A 20 -5.84 -2.55 -15.75
CA SER A 20 -4.77 -1.89 -16.51
C SER A 20 -3.79 -1.22 -15.54
N GLU A 21 -2.56 -0.94 -15.97
CA GLU A 21 -1.54 -0.32 -15.10
C GLU A 21 -2.02 1.00 -14.46
N ASP A 22 -2.62 1.88 -15.25
CA ASP A 22 -3.20 3.15 -14.76
C ASP A 22 -4.30 2.92 -13.69
N GLN A 23 -5.13 1.90 -13.91
CA GLN A 23 -6.21 1.58 -12.97
C GLN A 23 -5.64 0.96 -11.69
N LEU A 24 -4.61 0.12 -11.79
CA LEU A 24 -3.92 -0.46 -10.64
C LEU A 24 -3.29 0.62 -9.77
N MET A 25 -2.61 1.60 -10.38
CA MET A 25 -1.99 2.72 -9.67
C MET A 25 -3.04 3.59 -8.98
N LYS A 26 -4.14 3.91 -9.66
CA LYS A 26 -5.23 4.70 -9.09
C LYS A 26 -5.94 3.98 -7.95
N GLU A 27 -6.15 2.67 -8.09
CA GLU A 27 -6.76 1.85 -7.04
C GLU A 27 -5.83 1.74 -5.82
N LEU A 28 -4.52 1.53 -6.04
CA LEU A 28 -3.51 1.52 -4.96
C LEU A 28 -3.46 2.85 -4.19
N GLU A 29 -3.54 3.99 -4.89
CA GLU A 29 -3.61 5.29 -4.22
C GLU A 29 -4.89 5.43 -3.39
N THR A 30 -6.02 5.07 -4.00
CA THR A 30 -7.35 5.21 -3.37
C THR A 30 -7.44 4.34 -2.13
N ILE A 31 -7.07 3.06 -2.23
CA ILE A 31 -7.14 2.11 -1.12
C ILE A 31 -6.22 2.57 0.02
N HIS A 32 -4.98 3.01 -0.25
CA HIS A 32 -4.12 3.53 0.82
C HIS A 32 -4.71 4.74 1.55
N ARG A 33 -5.38 5.64 0.81
CA ARG A 33 -6.03 6.80 1.39
C ARG A 33 -7.20 6.41 2.28
N THR A 34 -8.07 5.50 1.82
CA THR A 34 -9.29 5.12 2.57
C THR A 34 -8.99 4.16 3.71
N ARG A 35 -7.86 3.42 3.66
CA ARG A 35 -7.42 2.53 4.75
C ARG A 35 -7.36 3.24 6.10
N HIS A 36 -6.86 4.47 6.12
CA HIS A 36 -6.69 5.20 7.37
C HIS A 36 -8.05 5.57 7.99
N ASP A 37 -9.02 5.97 7.16
CA ASP A 37 -10.39 6.22 7.60
C ASP A 37 -11.03 4.93 8.14
N THR A 38 -10.89 3.82 7.41
CA THR A 38 -11.37 2.49 7.85
C THR A 38 -10.70 2.02 9.14
N LEU A 39 -9.42 2.33 9.35
CA LEU A 39 -8.70 1.99 10.58
C LEU A 39 -9.25 2.74 11.80
N LEU A 40 -9.63 4.01 11.63
CA LEU A 40 -10.10 4.86 12.73
C LEU A 40 -11.61 4.72 12.99
N HIS A 41 -12.40 4.47 11.95
CA HIS A 41 -13.85 4.60 11.99
C HIS A 41 -14.60 3.39 11.42
N GLY A 42 -13.90 2.45 10.78
CA GLY A 42 -14.48 1.25 10.21
C GLY A 42 -14.67 0.13 11.24
N SER A 43 -15.48 -0.86 10.85
CA SER A 43 -15.63 -2.10 11.62
C SER A 43 -14.43 -3.02 11.39
N ASP A 44 -14.19 -3.99 12.30
CA ASP A 44 -13.13 -5.00 12.15
C ASP A 44 -13.27 -5.77 10.82
N ASP A 45 -14.49 -6.11 10.41
CA ASP A 45 -14.77 -6.79 9.16
C ASP A 45 -14.42 -5.94 7.93
N ALA A 46 -14.79 -4.65 7.95
CA ALA A 46 -14.45 -3.69 6.91
C ALA A 46 -12.92 -3.52 6.81
N LEU A 47 -12.23 -3.44 7.95
CA LEU A 47 -10.78 -3.36 8.00
C LEU A 47 -10.11 -4.64 7.46
N ARG A 48 -10.66 -5.82 7.77
CA ARG A 48 -10.17 -7.10 7.24
C ARG A 48 -10.28 -7.14 5.73
N ALA A 49 -11.46 -6.85 5.19
CA ALA A 49 -11.69 -6.83 3.75
C ALA A 49 -10.76 -5.84 3.03
N HIS A 50 -10.52 -4.68 3.65
CA HIS A 50 -9.62 -3.66 3.13
C HIS A 50 -8.15 -4.13 3.09
N ASN A 51 -7.67 -4.77 4.17
CA ASN A 51 -6.34 -5.36 4.22
C ASN A 51 -6.16 -6.48 3.19
N GLU A 52 -7.17 -7.35 3.02
CA GLU A 52 -7.12 -8.42 2.02
C GLU A 52 -7.05 -7.87 0.59
N ARG A 53 -7.84 -6.83 0.29
CA ARG A 53 -7.81 -6.18 -1.03
C ARG A 53 -6.49 -5.46 -1.28
N MET A 54 -5.95 -4.78 -0.26
CA MET A 54 -4.64 -4.12 -0.33
C MET A 54 -3.53 -5.11 -0.70
N ALA A 55 -3.46 -6.24 0.02
CA ALA A 55 -2.47 -7.28 -0.24
C ALA A 55 -2.57 -7.85 -1.67
N GLN A 56 -3.77 -7.98 -2.21
CA GLN A 56 -4.00 -8.44 -3.58
C GLN A 56 -3.48 -7.45 -4.63
N LEU A 57 -3.77 -6.16 -4.47
CA LEU A 57 -3.32 -5.11 -5.39
C LEU A 57 -1.81 -4.91 -5.34
N GLU A 58 -1.24 -4.90 -4.12
CA GLU A 58 0.21 -4.83 -3.92
C GLU A 58 0.90 -6.04 -4.54
N GLY A 59 0.36 -7.25 -4.32
CA GLY A 59 0.89 -8.47 -4.91
C GLY A 59 0.94 -8.41 -6.44
N GLU A 60 -0.13 -7.92 -7.06
CA GLU A 60 -0.18 -7.75 -8.52
C GLU A 60 0.83 -6.70 -9.02
N TYR A 61 0.95 -5.57 -8.32
CA TYR A 61 1.97 -4.57 -8.63
C TYR A 61 3.39 -5.16 -8.52
N LEU A 62 3.68 -5.92 -7.47
CA LEU A 62 4.97 -6.56 -7.30
C LEU A 62 5.26 -7.60 -8.40
N ARG A 63 4.24 -8.34 -8.86
CA ARG A 63 4.40 -9.30 -9.97
C ARG A 63 4.67 -8.60 -11.30
N ARG A 64 4.02 -7.47 -11.58
CA ARG A 64 4.23 -6.69 -12.81
C ARG A 64 5.53 -5.89 -12.82
N HIS A 65 6.01 -5.48 -11.65
CA HIS A 65 7.22 -4.69 -11.48
C HIS A 65 8.31 -5.43 -10.67
N PRO A 66 8.82 -6.58 -11.17
CA PRO A 66 9.86 -7.34 -10.46
C PRO A 66 11.18 -6.57 -10.35
N ARG A 67 11.41 -5.59 -11.23
CA ARG A 67 12.59 -4.70 -11.23
C ARG A 67 12.33 -3.33 -10.58
N ARG A 68 11.33 -3.20 -9.70
CA ARG A 68 11.06 -1.91 -9.05
C ARG A 68 12.35 -1.40 -8.39
N LEU A 69 12.70 -0.15 -8.65
CA LEU A 69 13.81 0.48 -7.93
C LEU A 69 13.40 0.63 -6.47
N VAL A 70 13.86 -0.30 -5.64
CA VAL A 70 13.80 -0.13 -4.20
C VAL A 70 14.81 0.95 -3.87
N SER A 71 14.35 2.12 -3.44
CA SER A 71 15.25 3.16 -2.96
C SER A 71 16.13 2.57 -1.86
N ALA A 72 17.44 2.54 -2.04
CA ALA A 72 18.38 1.98 -1.06
C ALA A 72 18.14 2.58 0.33
N GLY A 73 17.71 3.84 0.40
CA GLY A 73 17.36 4.50 1.66
C GLY A 73 16.21 3.87 2.45
N ARG A 74 15.31 3.13 1.77
CA ARG A 74 14.16 2.41 2.31
C ARG A 74 14.44 0.92 2.58
N THR A 75 15.66 0.43 2.30
CA THR A 75 16.09 -0.92 2.69
C THR A 75 16.77 -0.91 4.05
N ARG A 76 16.76 -2.06 4.73
CA ARG A 76 17.51 -2.24 5.99
C ARG A 76 19.02 -2.04 5.78
N GLU A 77 19.54 -2.44 4.63
CA GLU A 77 20.95 -2.25 4.27
C GLU A 77 21.30 -0.78 4.10
N GLY A 78 20.54 0.00 3.32
CA GLY A 78 20.83 1.42 3.17
C GLY A 78 20.54 2.23 4.44
N ALA A 79 19.70 1.76 5.35
CA ALA A 79 19.57 2.35 6.70
C ALA A 79 20.83 2.12 7.55
N ARG A 80 21.48 0.96 7.42
CA ARG A 80 22.77 0.67 8.08
C ARG A 80 23.92 1.46 7.46
N GLU A 81 23.93 1.63 6.15
CA GLU A 81 24.93 2.45 5.44
C GLU A 81 24.86 3.93 5.86
N ARG A 82 23.65 4.49 6.05
CA ARG A 82 23.49 5.84 6.60
C ARG A 82 23.99 5.95 8.04
N GLY A 83 23.64 4.99 8.90
CA GLY A 83 24.12 4.99 10.29
C GLY A 83 25.64 4.86 10.42
N CYS A 84 26.28 4.17 9.47
CA CYS A 84 27.75 4.08 9.37
C CYS A 84 28.35 5.39 8.84
N ALA A 85 27.72 6.04 7.85
CA ALA A 85 28.17 7.31 7.28
C ALA A 85 27.99 8.51 8.24
N ASP A 86 26.99 8.50 9.11
CA ASP A 86 26.73 9.53 10.12
C ASP A 86 27.75 9.48 11.29
N GLY A 87 28.28 8.28 11.60
CA GLY A 87 29.28 8.08 12.65
C GLY A 87 30.74 8.40 12.27
N ALA A 88 31.01 8.80 11.02
CA ALA A 88 32.37 8.98 10.49
C ALA A 88 32.79 10.45 10.30
N ALA A 89 32.08 11.41 10.91
CA ALA A 89 32.51 12.81 10.96
C ALA A 89 33.24 13.10 12.30
N PRO A 90 34.58 13.14 12.34
CA PRO A 90 35.31 13.65 13.49
C PRO A 90 35.31 15.18 13.48
N HIS A 91 35.20 15.79 14.66
CA HIS A 91 35.36 17.22 14.90
C HIS A 91 36.73 17.51 15.54
#